data_AF-A0A9P9YFX3-F1
#
_entry.id   AF-A0A9P9YFX3-F1
#
_cell.length_a   1.000
_cell.length_b   1.000
_cell.length_c   1.000
_cell.angle_alpha   90.00
_cell.angle_beta   90.00
_cell.angle_gamma   90.00
#
_symmetry.space_group_name_H-M   'P 1'
#
loop_
_entity.id
_entity.type
_entity.pdbx_description
1 polymer ?
#
loop_
_entity_poly.entity_id
_entity_poly.type
_entity_poly.pdbx_seq_one_letter_code
_entity_poly.pdbx_strand_id
1 'polypeptide(L)'
;MDYAVNKAFRNKLYNWTQQYHDIGILMLEPDVQFTAYIRPICIITDPTNVPSVRTFKAVGWGRTEHEKTARVLQILELNELDPSECNNALWTRINESQICAGHSIGDTCVGDSGGPLAHRLYMSGQVRYVQLGIVSFGSAECRSPGVYTRVSSYIDWILKVVNNYLFRKIEFRRLHNITNN
;
A
#
# COMPACT_ATOMS: atom_id res chain seq x y z
N MET A 1 4.12 -7.95 -20.05
CA MET A 1 5.04 -6.83 -20.35
C MET A 1 5.48 -6.33 -19.00
N ASP A 2 6.78 -6.32 -18.77
CA ASP A 2 7.34 -6.07 -17.45
C ASP A 2 8.11 -4.74 -17.50
N TYR A 3 8.11 -4.02 -16.38
CA TYR A 3 8.76 -2.73 -16.25
C TYR A 3 9.91 -2.83 -15.25
N ALA A 4 11.08 -2.29 -15.60
CA ALA A 4 12.22 -2.29 -14.70
C ALA A 4 12.01 -1.27 -13.58
N VAL A 5 12.48 -1.61 -12.38
CA VAL A 5 12.59 -0.65 -11.28
C VAL A 5 13.87 0.16 -11.48
N ASN A 6 13.74 1.43 -11.83
CA ASN A 6 14.86 2.37 -11.92
C ASN A 6 15.38 2.77 -10.53
N LYS A 7 14.46 3.01 -9.59
CA LYS A 7 14.81 3.49 -8.25
C LYS A 7 13.83 3.03 -7.18
N ALA A 8 14.35 2.72 -5.99
CA ALA A 8 13.56 2.40 -4.82
C ALA A 8 13.82 3.43 -3.70
N PHE A 9 12.74 3.86 -3.04
CA PHE A 9 12.78 4.76 -1.90
C PHE A 9 12.12 4.07 -0.71
N ARG A 10 12.93 3.57 0.23
CA ARG A 10 12.44 3.05 1.52
C ARG A 10 12.32 4.19 2.53
N ASN A 11 11.30 4.17 3.38
CA ASN A 11 11.25 5.08 4.50
C ASN A 11 12.49 4.87 5.40
N LYS A 12 13.23 5.95 5.68
CA LYS A 12 14.47 5.89 6.45
C LYS A 12 14.24 5.58 7.93
N LEU A 13 13.02 5.81 8.42
CA LEU A 13 12.62 5.51 9.80
C LEU A 13 12.10 4.08 9.96
N TYR A 14 12.12 3.26 8.91
CA TYR A 14 11.65 1.88 8.99
C TYR A 14 12.37 1.09 10.09
N ASN A 15 11.57 0.50 10.98
CA ASN A 15 12.05 -0.28 12.11
C ASN A 15 11.62 -1.73 11.94
N TRP A 16 12.59 -2.64 11.77
CA TRP A 16 12.33 -4.06 11.53
C TRP A 16 11.70 -4.81 12.72
N THR A 17 11.91 -4.33 13.95
CA THR A 17 11.43 -5.01 15.16
C THR A 17 9.94 -4.79 15.36
N GLN A 18 9.47 -3.54 15.25
CA GLN A 18 8.05 -3.19 15.39
C GLN A 18 7.32 -3.07 14.05
N GLN A 19 8.05 -3.14 12.94
CA GLN A 19 7.56 -2.87 11.58
C GLN A 19 6.88 -1.50 11.43
N TYR A 20 7.34 -0.52 12.20
CA TYR A 20 6.91 0.87 12.05
C TYR A 20 7.52 1.48 10.79
N HIS A 21 6.77 2.37 10.12
CA HIS A 21 7.20 3.03 8.89
C HIS A 21 7.50 2.05 7.74
N ASP A 22 6.74 0.95 7.68
CA ASP A 22 6.80 -0.03 6.61
C ASP A 22 6.13 0.48 5.33
N ILE A 23 6.85 1.34 4.61
CA ILE A 23 6.40 1.92 3.35
C ILE A 23 7.60 2.17 2.42
N GLY A 24 7.38 1.92 1.13
CA GLY A 24 8.34 2.17 0.06
C GLY A 24 7.67 2.66 -1.23
N ILE A 25 8.43 3.38 -2.05
CA ILE A 25 8.02 3.79 -3.40
C ILE A 25 9.03 3.25 -4.41
N LEU A 26 8.53 2.57 -5.44
CA LEU A 26 9.32 2.11 -6.58
C LEU A 26 9.02 2.99 -7.79
N MET A 27 10.06 3.49 -8.43
CA MET A 27 9.98 4.25 -9.67
C MET A 27 10.32 3.32 -10.83
N LEU A 28 9.42 3.24 -11.79
CA LEU A 28 9.57 2.40 -12.97
C LEU A 28 10.20 3.17 -14.13
N GLU A 29 10.93 2.46 -14.97
CA GLU A 29 11.39 2.95 -16.27
C GLU A 29 11.34 1.81 -17.31
N PRO A 30 10.78 2.03 -18.51
CA PRO A 30 10.16 3.27 -19.00
C PRO A 30 8.82 3.61 -18.33
N ASP A 31 8.28 4.79 -18.62
CA ASP A 31 6.98 5.22 -18.11
C ASP A 31 5.86 4.25 -18.56
N VAL A 32 5.07 3.77 -17.61
CA VAL A 32 3.97 2.81 -17.85
C VAL A 32 2.85 3.46 -18.64
N GLN A 33 2.48 2.85 -19.76
CA GLN A 33 1.34 3.30 -20.57
C GLN A 33 0.04 2.73 -19.99
N PHE A 34 -0.92 3.60 -19.70
CA PHE A 34 -2.21 3.17 -19.18
C PHE A 34 -3.07 2.49 -20.25
N THR A 35 -3.76 1.43 -19.83
CA THR A 35 -4.64 0.64 -20.70
C THR A 35 -5.99 0.42 -20.01
N ALA A 36 -6.84 -0.44 -20.56
CA ALA A 36 -8.03 -0.90 -19.87
C ALA A 36 -7.69 -1.75 -18.61
N TYR A 37 -6.53 -2.40 -18.59
CA TYR A 37 -6.10 -3.31 -17.53
C TYR A 37 -5.03 -2.72 -16.59
N ILE A 38 -4.41 -1.61 -16.98
CA ILE A 38 -3.38 -0.91 -16.21
C ILE A 38 -3.88 0.50 -15.91
N ARG A 39 -4.29 0.71 -14.66
CA ARG A 39 -4.76 2.01 -14.14
C ARG A 39 -4.22 2.24 -12.73
N PRO A 40 -3.89 3.49 -12.37
CA PRO A 40 -3.45 3.81 -11.02
C PRO A 40 -4.63 3.74 -10.03
N ILE A 41 -4.32 3.38 -8.79
CA ILE A 41 -5.22 3.58 -7.65
C ILE A 41 -5.13 5.04 -7.15
N CYS A 42 -6.17 5.55 -6.51
CA CYS A 42 -6.11 6.88 -5.91
C CYS A 42 -5.38 6.85 -4.56
N ILE A 43 -4.55 7.87 -4.33
CA ILE A 43 -3.96 8.19 -3.03
C ILE A 43 -4.50 9.55 -2.60
N ILE A 44 -4.94 9.67 -1.35
CA ILE A 44 -5.37 10.95 -0.78
C ILE A 44 -4.13 11.68 -0.29
N THR A 45 -3.88 12.87 -0.84
CA THR A 45 -2.71 13.70 -0.52
C THR A 45 -3.04 14.91 0.34
N ASP A 46 -4.32 15.14 0.62
CA ASP A 46 -4.79 16.18 1.51
C ASP A 46 -5.30 15.54 2.81
N PRO A 47 -4.63 15.77 3.96
CA PRO A 47 -5.01 15.15 5.23
C PRO A 47 -6.42 15.53 5.68
N THR A 48 -6.98 16.66 5.23
CA THR A 48 -8.34 17.10 5.56
C THR A 48 -9.43 16.29 4.86
N ASN A 49 -9.06 15.58 3.78
CA ASN A 49 -9.96 14.78 2.97
C ASN A 49 -9.85 13.27 3.24
N VAL A 50 -9.10 12.86 4.28
CA VAL A 50 -8.96 11.44 4.64
C VAL A 50 -10.30 10.96 5.21
N PRO A 51 -10.94 9.96 4.58
CA PRO A 51 -12.24 9.49 5.00
C PRO A 51 -12.14 8.68 6.29
N SER A 52 -13.18 8.75 7.12
CA SER A 52 -13.36 7.82 8.23
C SER A 52 -14.04 6.55 7.69
N VAL A 53 -13.25 5.59 7.23
CA VAL A 53 -13.73 4.27 6.80
C VAL A 53 -13.04 3.18 7.62
N ARG A 54 -13.82 2.16 7.97
CA ARG A 54 -13.38 1.03 8.81
C ARG A 54 -13.53 -0.32 8.11
N THR A 55 -13.69 -0.31 6.79
CA THR A 55 -13.82 -1.52 5.99
C THR A 55 -12.90 -1.43 4.79
N PHE A 56 -12.27 -2.54 4.43
CA PHE A 56 -11.22 -2.57 3.43
C PHE A 56 -11.39 -3.79 2.52
N LYS A 57 -10.84 -3.68 1.32
CA LYS A 57 -10.58 -4.78 0.41
C LYS A 57 -9.08 -4.95 0.28
N ALA A 58 -8.58 -6.10 0.73
CA ALA A 58 -7.25 -6.55 0.38
C ALA A 58 -7.32 -7.38 -0.89
N VAL A 59 -6.35 -7.23 -1.78
CA VAL A 59 -6.35 -7.81 -3.11
C VAL A 59 -4.98 -8.37 -3.43
N GLY A 60 -4.90 -9.62 -3.86
CA GLY A 60 -3.63 -10.25 -4.18
C GLY A 60 -3.71 -11.74 -4.55
N TRP A 61 -2.56 -12.39 -4.63
CA TRP A 61 -2.40 -13.80 -5.01
C TRP A 61 -1.84 -14.66 -3.88
N GLY A 62 -1.94 -14.16 -2.64
CA GLY A 62 -1.50 -14.84 -1.44
C GLY A 62 -2.11 -16.23 -1.28
N ARG A 63 -1.61 -16.94 -0.28
CA ARG A 63 -2.04 -18.29 0.07
C ARG A 63 -3.55 -18.35 0.27
N THR A 64 -4.18 -19.37 -0.31
CA THR A 64 -5.59 -19.73 -0.09
C THR A 64 -5.68 -21.03 0.71
N GLU A 65 -6.90 -21.47 1.03
CA GLU A 65 -7.13 -22.76 1.71
C GLU A 65 -6.57 -23.95 0.93
N HIS A 66 -6.48 -23.85 -0.40
CA HIS A 66 -6.11 -24.96 -1.29
C HIS A 66 -4.74 -24.80 -1.95
N GLU A 67 -4.22 -23.58 -2.06
CA GLU A 67 -2.98 -23.29 -2.78
C GLU A 67 -2.03 -22.40 -1.97
N LYS A 68 -0.72 -22.66 -2.05
CA LYS A 68 0.30 -21.79 -1.43
C LYS A 68 0.34 -20.39 -2.08
N THR A 69 -0.09 -20.28 -3.32
CA THR A 69 -0.22 -19.04 -4.09
C THR A 69 -1.40 -19.24 -5.03
N ALA A 70 -2.37 -18.33 -5.00
CA ALA A 70 -3.56 -18.44 -5.83
C ALA A 70 -3.22 -18.26 -7.31
N ARG A 71 -3.81 -19.08 -8.19
CA ARG A 71 -3.70 -18.88 -9.65
C ARG A 71 -4.51 -17.68 -10.17
N VAL A 72 -5.54 -17.29 -9.44
CA VAL A 72 -6.44 -16.18 -9.77
C VAL A 72 -6.38 -15.15 -8.66
N LEU A 73 -6.47 -13.87 -9.02
CA LEU A 73 -6.48 -12.77 -8.05
C LEU A 73 -7.65 -12.94 -7.07
N GLN A 74 -7.33 -12.89 -5.78
CA GLN A 74 -8.28 -13.01 -4.68
C GLN A 74 -8.59 -11.63 -4.11
N ILE A 75 -9.79 -11.50 -3.53
CA ILE A 75 -10.24 -10.31 -2.82
C ILE A 75 -10.75 -10.76 -1.46
N LEU A 76 -10.25 -10.12 -0.41
CA LEU A 76 -10.71 -10.32 0.96
C LEU A 76 -11.29 -9.01 1.50
N GLU A 77 -12.48 -9.09 2.08
CA GLU A 77 -13.10 -7.97 2.80
C GLU A 77 -12.69 -8.03 4.27
N LEU A 78 -12.22 -6.89 4.79
CA LEU A 78 -11.68 -6.74 6.14
C LEU A 78 -12.39 -5.62 6.86
N ASN A 79 -12.48 -5.72 8.18
CA ASN A 79 -12.94 -4.64 9.05
C ASN A 79 -11.76 -4.14 9.90
N GLU A 80 -11.70 -2.83 10.15
CA GLU A 80 -10.80 -2.27 11.15
C GLU A 80 -11.21 -2.77 12.53
N LEU A 81 -10.22 -3.23 13.29
CA LEU A 81 -10.36 -3.79 14.62
C LEU A 81 -9.69 -2.86 15.64
N ASP A 82 -9.95 -3.10 16.93
CA ASP A 82 -9.25 -2.37 17.96
C ASP A 82 -7.75 -2.73 17.94
N PRO A 83 -6.81 -1.77 18.11
CA PRO A 83 -5.39 -2.08 18.16
C PRO A 83 -5.01 -3.16 19.19
N SER A 84 -5.76 -3.29 20.27
CA SER A 84 -5.55 -4.34 21.27
C SER A 84 -5.74 -5.75 20.72
N GLU A 85 -6.58 -5.96 19.71
CA GLU A 85 -6.78 -7.27 19.09
C GLU A 85 -5.50 -7.75 18.41
N CYS A 86 -4.85 -6.89 17.61
CA CYS A 86 -3.55 -7.20 17.02
C CYS A 86 -2.45 -7.30 18.07
N ASN A 87 -2.44 -6.43 19.08
CA ASN A 87 -1.43 -6.48 20.15
C ASN A 87 -1.45 -7.82 20.89
N ASN A 88 -2.66 -8.32 21.21
CA ASN A 88 -2.85 -9.58 21.91
C ASN A 88 -2.58 -10.78 21.01
N ALA A 89 -3.07 -10.77 19.77
CA ALA A 89 -2.93 -11.89 18.85
C ALA A 89 -1.48 -12.07 18.34
N LEU A 90 -0.76 -10.97 18.11
CA LEU A 90 0.58 -10.97 17.50
C LEU A 90 1.69 -10.67 18.51
N TRP A 91 1.36 -10.53 19.80
CA TRP A 91 2.33 -10.24 20.88
C TRP A 91 3.21 -9.02 20.56
N THR A 92 2.57 -7.98 20.03
CA THR A 92 3.22 -6.76 19.54
C THR A 92 2.58 -5.50 20.12
N ARG A 93 3.13 -4.34 19.80
CA ARG A 93 2.49 -3.05 20.01
C ARG A 93 2.42 -2.32 18.68
N ILE A 94 1.22 -2.00 18.24
CA ILE A 94 0.99 -1.14 17.08
C ILE A 94 0.69 0.29 17.51
N ASN A 95 0.92 1.25 16.61
CA ASN A 95 0.62 2.67 16.84
C ASN A 95 -0.35 3.23 15.79
N GLU A 96 -0.63 4.54 15.85
CA GLU A 96 -1.54 5.24 14.96
C GLU A 96 -1.12 5.23 13.48
N SER A 97 0.15 4.94 13.19
CA SER A 97 0.65 4.76 11.82
C SER A 97 0.35 3.38 11.23
N GLN A 98 -0.31 2.52 12.01
CA GLN A 98 -0.74 1.18 11.62
C GLN A 98 -2.27 1.03 11.75
N ILE A 99 -2.81 0.05 11.04
CA ILE A 99 -4.20 -0.38 11.06
C ILE A 99 -4.19 -1.83 11.53
N CYS A 100 -5.00 -2.14 12.54
CA CYS A 100 -5.37 -3.52 12.85
C CYS A 100 -6.63 -3.85 12.05
N ALA A 101 -6.60 -4.89 11.23
CA ALA A 101 -7.80 -5.30 10.49
C ALA A 101 -7.86 -6.82 10.35
N GLY A 102 -9.08 -7.35 10.20
CA GLY A 102 -9.32 -8.77 10.04
C GLY A 102 -10.75 -9.05 9.58
N HIS A 103 -11.04 -10.31 9.29
CA HIS A 103 -12.38 -10.80 9.05
C HIS A 103 -12.73 -11.87 10.10
N SER A 104 -14.01 -12.05 10.40
CA SER A 104 -14.48 -13.02 11.38
C SER A 104 -14.18 -14.49 11.03
N ILE A 105 -13.77 -14.74 9.78
CA ILE A 105 -13.50 -16.08 9.21
C ILE A 105 -12.03 -16.20 8.72
N GLY A 106 -11.23 -15.13 8.75
CA GLY A 106 -9.83 -15.16 8.27
C GLY A 106 -9.18 -13.78 8.09
N ASP A 107 -7.93 -13.75 7.67
CA ASP A 107 -7.17 -12.52 7.39
C ASP A 107 -6.32 -12.66 6.11
N THR A 108 -5.66 -11.58 5.68
CA THR A 108 -4.71 -11.67 4.55
C THR A 108 -3.57 -12.63 4.89
N CYS A 109 -3.35 -13.57 3.99
CA CYS A 109 -2.42 -14.65 4.17
C CYS A 109 -1.02 -14.29 3.65
N VAL A 110 -0.04 -15.14 3.97
CA VAL A 110 1.29 -15.12 3.36
C VAL A 110 1.19 -15.03 1.83
N GLY A 111 1.84 -14.04 1.23
CA GLY A 111 1.98 -13.89 -0.22
C GLY A 111 1.46 -12.57 -0.81
N ASP A 112 0.76 -11.74 -0.02
CA ASP A 112 0.30 -10.40 -0.42
C ASP A 112 1.04 -9.25 0.28
N SER A 113 2.21 -9.52 0.87
CA SER A 113 3.03 -8.50 1.55
C SER A 113 3.33 -7.32 0.62
N GLY A 114 3.08 -6.10 1.10
CA GLY A 114 3.17 -4.86 0.31
C GLY A 114 1.95 -4.57 -0.57
N GLY A 115 0.94 -5.46 -0.60
CA GLY A 115 -0.29 -5.28 -1.34
C GLY A 115 -1.18 -4.16 -0.80
N PRO A 116 -2.15 -3.67 -1.59
CA PRO A 116 -3.01 -2.57 -1.20
C PRO A 116 -4.16 -3.01 -0.30
N LEU A 117 -4.45 -2.20 0.73
CA LEU A 117 -5.78 -2.14 1.34
C LEU A 117 -6.54 -0.98 0.72
N ALA A 118 -7.65 -1.30 0.05
CA ALA A 118 -8.41 -0.34 -0.71
C ALA A 118 -9.85 -0.18 -0.20
N HIS A 119 -10.44 0.98 -0.43
CA HIS A 119 -11.87 1.21 -0.23
C HIS A 119 -12.46 2.00 -1.40
N ARG A 120 -13.75 1.83 -1.68
CA ARG A 120 -14.46 2.57 -2.74
C ARG A 120 -15.01 3.87 -2.16
N LEU A 121 -14.64 5.00 -2.74
CA LEU A 121 -15.14 6.32 -2.34
C LEU A 121 -15.76 7.04 -3.52
N TYR A 122 -16.75 7.90 -3.26
CA TYR A 122 -17.25 8.84 -4.25
C TYR A 122 -16.35 10.07 -4.28
N MET A 123 -15.61 10.26 -5.37
CA MET A 123 -14.64 11.35 -5.55
C MET A 123 -14.80 11.96 -6.93
N SER A 124 -14.89 13.29 -7.01
CA SER A 124 -14.99 14.02 -8.28
C SER A 124 -16.10 13.47 -9.21
N GLY A 125 -17.29 13.23 -8.63
CA GLY A 125 -18.47 12.78 -9.38
C GLY A 125 -18.49 11.31 -9.80
N GLN A 126 -17.58 10.47 -9.29
CA GLN A 126 -17.52 9.06 -9.65
C GLN A 126 -16.98 8.19 -8.51
N VAL A 127 -17.31 6.90 -8.51
CA VAL A 127 -16.74 5.95 -7.54
C VAL A 127 -15.32 5.57 -7.96
N ARG A 128 -14.36 5.72 -7.05
CA ARG A 128 -12.95 5.35 -7.24
C ARG A 128 -12.45 4.48 -6.10
N TYR A 129 -11.48 3.62 -6.40
CA TYR A 129 -10.74 2.90 -5.37
C TYR A 129 -9.62 3.80 -4.83
N VAL A 130 -9.54 3.89 -3.51
CA VAL A 130 -8.49 4.61 -2.79
C VAL A 130 -7.71 3.62 -1.96
N GLN A 131 -6.38 3.70 -2.03
CA GLN A 131 -5.51 2.91 -1.15
C GLN A 131 -5.39 3.61 0.20
N LEU A 132 -5.75 2.91 1.27
CA LEU A 132 -5.77 3.40 2.64
C LEU A 132 -4.74 2.68 3.51
N GLY A 133 -4.35 1.46 3.12
CA GLY A 133 -3.33 0.70 3.82
C GLY A 133 -2.39 -0.06 2.89
N ILE A 134 -1.35 -0.62 3.49
CA ILE A 134 -0.38 -1.53 2.86
C ILE A 134 -0.26 -2.76 3.74
N VAL A 135 -0.38 -3.96 3.17
CA VAL A 135 -0.16 -5.23 3.89
C VAL A 135 1.27 -5.24 4.45
N SER A 136 1.42 -5.30 5.77
CA SER A 136 2.72 -5.30 6.45
C SER A 136 3.02 -6.68 7.02
N PHE A 137 2.33 -7.08 8.10
CA PHE A 137 2.53 -8.38 8.74
C PHE A 137 1.28 -8.92 9.43
N GLY A 138 1.30 -10.22 9.73
CA GLY A 138 0.24 -10.91 10.44
C GLY A 138 0.70 -12.30 10.88
N SER A 139 -0.23 -13.08 11.41
CA SER A 139 0.04 -14.46 11.83
C SER A 139 0.26 -15.38 10.60
N ALA A 140 1.18 -16.34 10.72
CA ALA A 140 1.40 -17.37 9.71
C ALA A 140 0.18 -18.30 9.52
N GLU A 141 -0.73 -18.33 10.49
CA GLU A 141 -1.94 -19.17 10.47
C GLU A 141 -3.07 -18.57 9.63
N CYS A 142 -2.95 -17.29 9.23
CA CYS A 142 -3.95 -16.55 8.44
C CYS A 142 -5.38 -16.54 9.03
N ARG A 143 -5.50 -16.78 10.33
CA ARG A 143 -6.77 -16.78 11.08
C ARG A 143 -6.80 -15.73 12.19
N SER A 144 -5.72 -14.98 12.33
CA SER A 144 -5.56 -13.89 13.30
C SER A 144 -5.62 -12.55 12.57
N PRO A 145 -5.95 -11.44 13.23
CA PRO A 145 -5.93 -10.13 12.59
C PRO A 145 -4.52 -9.76 12.10
N GLY A 146 -4.50 -8.90 11.09
CA GLY A 146 -3.31 -8.43 10.41
C GLY A 146 -3.04 -6.97 10.70
N VAL A 147 -1.78 -6.60 10.55
CA VAL A 147 -1.29 -5.24 10.70
C VAL A 147 -0.91 -4.67 9.35
N TYR A 148 -1.40 -3.48 9.09
CA TYR A 148 -1.26 -2.79 7.82
C TYR A 148 -0.72 -1.38 8.06
N THR A 149 0.15 -0.89 7.19
CA THR A 149 0.64 0.50 7.28
C THR A 149 -0.47 1.45 6.90
N ARG A 150 -0.78 2.45 7.74
CA ARG A 150 -1.81 3.48 7.46
C ARG A 150 -1.26 4.52 6.48
N VAL A 151 -1.72 4.51 5.23
CA VAL A 151 -1.19 5.39 4.16
C VAL A 151 -1.33 6.88 4.52
N SER A 152 -2.42 7.28 5.18
CA SER A 152 -2.65 8.67 5.57
C SER A 152 -1.58 9.22 6.52
N SER A 153 -0.94 8.36 7.31
CA SER A 153 0.15 8.74 8.23
C SER A 153 1.47 9.05 7.50
N TYR A 154 1.54 8.84 6.19
CA TYR A 154 2.75 9.02 5.37
C TYR A 154 2.54 9.97 4.18
N ILE A 155 1.46 10.76 4.15
CA ILE A 155 1.16 11.71 3.05
C ILE A 155 2.36 12.62 2.76
N ASP A 156 2.92 13.27 3.78
CA ASP A 156 4.07 14.18 3.61
C ASP A 156 5.30 13.47 3.06
N TRP A 157 5.54 12.23 3.52
CA TRP A 157 6.66 11.43 3.03
C TRP A 157 6.46 11.03 1.56
N ILE A 158 5.25 10.60 1.18
CA ILE A 158 4.90 10.25 -0.20
C ILE A 158 5.12 11.46 -1.10
N LEU A 159 4.54 12.62 -0.75
CA LEU A 159 4.68 13.85 -1.53
C LEU A 159 6.13 14.29 -1.65
N LYS A 160 6.90 14.20 -0.57
CA LYS A 160 8.34 14.53 -0.58
C LYS A 160 9.11 13.62 -1.53
N VAL A 161 8.85 12.32 -1.55
CA VAL A 161 9.54 11.39 -2.45
C VAL A 161 9.17 11.67 -3.91
N VAL A 162 7.88 11.77 -4.20
CA VAL A 162 7.36 12.00 -5.57
C VAL A 162 7.86 13.34 -6.13
N ASN A 163 7.74 14.43 -5.37
CA ASN A 163 8.15 15.76 -5.84
C ASN A 163 9.65 15.85 -6.08
N ASN A 164 10.48 15.29 -5.18
CA ASN A 164 11.93 15.27 -5.35
C ASN A 164 12.36 14.47 -6.58
N TYR A 165 11.67 13.37 -6.88
CA TYR A 165 11.95 12.59 -8.08
C TYR A 165 11.56 13.34 -9.36
N LEU A 166 10.35 13.89 -9.40
CA LEU A 166 9.86 14.63 -10.57
C LEU A 166 10.74 15.84 -10.89
N PHE A 167 11.17 16.58 -9.87
CA PHE A 167 12.10 17.70 -10.05
C PHE A 167 13.40 17.26 -10.74
N ARG A 168 14.05 16.20 -10.22
CA ARG A 168 15.30 15.67 -10.79
C ARG A 168 15.11 15.12 -12.21
N LYS A 169 13.98 14.48 -12.50
CA LYS A 169 13.67 13.96 -13.84
C LYS A 169 13.51 15.10 -14.87
N ILE A 170 12.86 16.20 -14.49
CA ILE A 170 12.71 17.39 -15.34
C ILE A 170 14.07 18.06 -15.58
N GLU A 171 14.87 18.24 -14.54
CA GLU A 171 16.20 18.82 -14.63
C GLU A 171 17.12 18.01 -15.54
N PHE A 172 17.14 16.68 -15.38
CA PHE A 172 17.89 15.77 -16.23
C PHE A 172 17.48 15.87 -17.71
N ARG A 173 16.16 15.89 -17.99
CA ARG A 173 15.62 16.05 -19.36
C ARG A 173 16.00 17.42 -19.96
N ARG A 174 15.98 18.50 -19.17
CA ARG A 174 16.44 19.82 -19.63
C ARG A 174 17.91 19.81 -20.02
N LEU A 175 18.78 19.26 -19.18
CA LEU A 175 20.22 19.19 -19.46
C LEU A 175 20.51 18.38 -20.74
N HIS A 176 19.84 17.24 -20.94
CA HIS A 176 20.02 16.43 -22.14
C HIS A 176 19.50 17.09 -23.42
N ASN A 177 18.44 17.91 -23.34
CA ASN A 177 17.96 18.67 -24.49
C ASN A 177 18.86 19.87 -24.84
N ILE A 178 19.65 20.38 -23.87
CA ILE A 178 20.62 21.46 -24.11
C ILE A 178 21.89 20.93 -24.79
N THR A 179 22.30 19.69 -24.50
CA THR A 179 23.52 19.09 -25.08
C THR A 179 23.34 18.49 -26.48
N ASN A 180 22.09 18.39 -26.96
CA ASN A 180 21.75 17.79 -28.26
C ASN A 180 21.30 18.82 -29.32
N ASN A 181 21.50 20.12 -29.06
CA ASN A 181 21.37 21.25 -30.00
C ASN A 181 22.72 21.98 -30.12
#